data_AF-A0A1B7Y4K9-F1
#
_entry.id   AF-A0A1B7Y4K9-F1
#
_cell.length_a   1.000
_cell.length_b   1.000
_cell.length_c   1.000
_cell.angle_alpha   90.00
_cell.angle_beta   90.00
_cell.angle_gamma   90.00
#
_symmetry.space_group_name_H-M   'P 1'
#
loop_
_entity.id
_entity.type
_entity.pdbx_description
1 polymer ?
#
loop_
_entity_poly.entity_id
_entity_poly.type
_entity_poly.pdbx_seq_one_letter_code
_entity_poly.pdbx_strand_id
1 'polypeptide(L)'
;MDSFNKLPAELRQGILIQTFCRRTISQLIHASPVMLQQYIASKEYITRALLASELDDSMVQDAMAIILFPPQPTYGDLTTQGLHHCQSWAAQQLQNPLLQPLTEQNRPLINKLGKLHGQLLFFVEDYLTKATAVLPCREYICLSELSTISNQLTFQGRPVSNRFDAANLTGLERKRLLRAFLRYQLRCSIFQGREHLVKTYFNKELHQYGDQRFQPSDQEAIRCVHTYLKSLYGAIFAQCSDAWLPEVDSGSTSSPISGLLYPDSFWVNPDAYASDMCWRRKIPDASSLASLGFDPVKTFLRSATAGKHGRDDLKKWFVDDCPERHSKGDPHWMISDRRLTGHNSGHEEEEDCQKSPGMYQRLHLRIADTFESHREIYRQRAWVFFDDSRFYPSSGVKQHFPTADDLEKEQFDVALRNEEWVLNLADARARHRSQEWHDGKREAIWTSSDG
;
A
#
# COMPACT_ATOMS: atom_id res chain seq x y z
N MET A 1 8.42 8.19 -39.56
CA MET A 1 7.08 7.74 -39.99
C MET A 1 6.52 6.82 -38.92
N ASP A 2 5.24 6.97 -38.57
CA ASP A 2 4.58 6.12 -37.57
C ASP A 2 4.45 4.68 -38.11
N SER A 3 5.10 3.71 -37.45
CA SER A 3 5.11 2.31 -37.85
C SER A 3 3.74 1.63 -37.70
N PHE A 4 2.85 2.15 -36.86
CA PHE A 4 1.51 1.61 -36.65
C PHE A 4 0.53 1.94 -37.78
N ASN A 5 0.86 2.90 -38.66
CA ASN A 5 0.01 3.27 -39.80
C ASN A 5 -0.22 2.13 -40.80
N LYS A 6 0.68 1.15 -40.85
CA LYS A 6 0.57 -0.02 -41.74
C LYS A 6 -0.31 -1.12 -41.17
N LEU A 7 -0.73 -1.01 -39.90
CA LEU A 7 -1.51 -2.03 -39.22
C LEU A 7 -3.01 -1.76 -39.35
N PRO A 8 -3.82 -2.80 -39.64
CA PRO A 8 -5.27 -2.74 -39.52
C PRO A 8 -5.74 -2.26 -38.14
N ALA A 9 -6.92 -1.65 -38.08
CA ALA A 9 -7.48 -1.10 -36.84
C ALA A 9 -7.64 -2.18 -35.76
N GLU A 10 -7.99 -3.40 -36.16
CA GLU A 10 -8.19 -4.57 -35.31
C GLU A 10 -6.87 -4.97 -34.63
N LEU A 11 -5.75 -4.94 -35.36
CA LEU A 11 -4.43 -5.24 -34.78
C LEU A 11 -3.97 -4.13 -33.83
N ARG A 12 -4.19 -2.86 -34.18
CA ARG A 12 -3.89 -1.73 -33.29
C ARG A 12 -4.69 -1.81 -31.99
N GLN A 13 -5.97 -2.17 -32.08
CA GLN A 13 -6.82 -2.41 -30.91
C GLN A 13 -6.36 -3.62 -30.09
N GLY A 14 -5.99 -4.72 -30.76
CA GLY A 14 -5.41 -5.89 -30.11
C GLY A 14 -4.14 -5.57 -29.32
N ILE A 15 -3.24 -4.77 -29.89
CA ILE A 15 -2.03 -4.29 -29.21
C ILE A 15 -2.39 -3.51 -27.95
N LEU A 16 -3.32 -2.55 -28.03
CA LEU A 16 -3.74 -1.75 -26.87
C LEU A 16 -4.32 -2.61 -25.74
N ILE A 17 -5.05 -3.68 -26.07
CA ILE A 17 -5.62 -4.60 -25.08
C ILE A 17 -4.53 -5.51 -24.49
N GLN A 18 -3.63 -6.03 -25.33
CA GLN A 18 -2.53 -6.90 -24.90
C GLN A 18 -1.43 -6.18 -24.12
N THR A 19 -1.40 -4.85 -24.15
CA THR A 19 -0.39 -4.10 -23.39
C THR A 19 -0.67 -4.21 -21.87
N PHE A 20 -1.91 -4.51 -21.46
CA PHE A 20 -2.36 -4.73 -20.06
C PHE A 20 -1.98 -3.65 -19.02
N CYS A 21 -1.37 -2.55 -19.44
CA CYS A 21 -0.84 -1.51 -18.56
C CYS A 21 -1.23 -0.13 -19.09
N ARG A 22 -1.96 0.63 -18.25
CA ARG A 22 -2.37 2.01 -18.60
C ARG A 22 -1.20 2.93 -18.85
N ARG A 23 -0.08 2.72 -18.15
CA ARG A 23 1.14 3.50 -18.33
C ARG A 23 1.74 3.26 -19.70
N THR A 24 1.91 2.00 -20.09
CA THR A 24 2.43 1.63 -21.41
C THR A 24 1.49 2.06 -22.52
N ILE A 25 0.17 1.95 -22.33
CA ILE A 25 -0.82 2.53 -23.26
C ILE A 25 -0.63 4.04 -23.36
N SER A 26 -0.46 4.76 -22.24
CA SER A 26 -0.20 6.20 -22.23
C SER A 26 1.07 6.57 -23.00
N GLN A 27 2.17 5.87 -22.75
CA GLN A 27 3.43 6.07 -23.47
C GLN A 27 3.26 5.82 -24.98
N LEU A 28 2.55 4.75 -25.34
CA LEU A 28 2.28 4.37 -26.73
C LEU A 28 1.46 5.42 -27.48
N ILE A 29 0.39 5.94 -26.87
CA ILE A 29 -0.43 6.98 -27.49
C ILE A 29 0.28 8.35 -27.55
N HIS A 30 1.23 8.62 -26.64
CA HIS A 30 2.09 9.80 -26.75
C HIS A 30 3.11 9.66 -27.87
N ALA A 31 3.65 8.44 -28.08
CA ALA A 31 4.65 8.17 -29.09
C ALA A 31 4.07 8.01 -30.52
N SER A 32 2.78 7.64 -30.64
CA SER A 32 2.13 7.35 -31.92
C SER A 32 0.76 8.05 -32.03
N PRO A 33 0.63 9.06 -32.92
CA PRO A 33 -0.66 9.69 -33.22
C PRO A 33 -1.72 8.70 -33.72
N VAL A 34 -1.30 7.65 -34.42
CA VAL A 34 -2.18 6.62 -34.98
C VAL A 34 -2.77 5.74 -33.89
N MET A 35 -1.95 5.40 -32.88
CA MET A 35 -2.42 4.68 -31.70
C MET A 35 -3.29 5.56 -30.81
N LEU A 36 -3.01 6.87 -30.72
CA LEU A 36 -3.88 7.82 -30.04
C LEU A 36 -5.27 7.89 -30.70
N GLN A 37 -5.32 8.01 -32.03
CA GLN A 37 -6.59 8.00 -32.77
C GLN A 37 -7.37 6.71 -32.55
N GLN A 38 -6.70 5.56 -32.62
CA GLN A 38 -7.33 4.27 -32.34
C GLN A 38 -7.84 4.18 -30.90
N TYR A 39 -7.04 4.63 -29.93
CA TYR A 39 -7.40 4.64 -28.53
C TYR A 39 -8.63 5.52 -28.27
N ILE A 40 -8.70 6.72 -28.87
CA ILE A 40 -9.86 7.60 -28.75
C ILE A 40 -11.11 6.94 -29.37
N ALA A 41 -10.98 6.37 -30.57
CA ALA A 41 -12.09 5.74 -31.29
C ALA A 41 -12.66 4.51 -30.56
N SER A 42 -11.83 3.75 -29.86
CA SER A 42 -12.20 2.48 -29.21
C SER A 42 -12.05 2.49 -27.70
N LYS A 43 -11.96 3.68 -27.06
CA LYS A 43 -11.58 3.85 -25.65
C LYS A 43 -12.41 3.00 -24.69
N GLU A 44 -13.72 3.00 -24.89
CA GLU A 44 -14.67 2.34 -24.00
C GLU A 44 -14.57 0.83 -24.11
N TYR A 45 -14.47 0.32 -25.33
CA TYR A 45 -14.24 -1.09 -25.60
C TYR A 45 -12.92 -1.56 -24.99
N ILE A 46 -11.82 -0.83 -25.24
CA ILE A 46 -10.49 -1.17 -24.72
C ILE A 46 -10.53 -1.16 -23.19
N THR A 47 -11.11 -0.13 -22.58
CA THR A 47 -11.22 -0.02 -21.12
C THR A 47 -12.00 -1.19 -20.53
N ARG A 48 -13.13 -1.55 -21.14
CA ARG A 48 -13.95 -2.67 -20.70
C ARG A 48 -13.23 -4.01 -20.85
N ALA A 49 -12.56 -4.24 -21.97
CA ALA A 49 -11.80 -5.47 -22.22
C ALA A 49 -10.68 -5.64 -21.19
N LEU A 50 -9.93 -4.57 -20.91
CA LEU A 50 -8.88 -4.56 -19.88
C LEU A 50 -9.44 -4.84 -18.48
N LEU A 51 -10.58 -4.26 -18.13
CA LEU A 51 -11.22 -4.52 -16.83
C LEU A 51 -11.70 -5.97 -16.72
N ALA A 52 -12.28 -6.52 -17.79
CA ALA A 52 -12.76 -7.90 -17.82
C ALA A 52 -11.63 -8.94 -17.77
N SER A 53 -10.42 -8.62 -18.25
CA SER A 53 -9.28 -9.52 -18.14
C SER A 53 -8.66 -9.52 -16.74
N GLU A 54 -8.69 -8.38 -16.05
CA GLU A 54 -8.02 -8.17 -14.76
C GLU A 54 -8.91 -8.49 -13.55
N LEU A 55 -10.22 -8.22 -13.64
CA LEU A 55 -11.17 -8.40 -12.55
C LEU A 55 -12.00 -9.66 -12.78
N ASP A 56 -12.00 -10.57 -11.79
CA ASP A 56 -12.99 -11.65 -11.74
C ASP A 56 -14.34 -11.16 -11.19
N ASP A 57 -15.37 -12.00 -11.25
CA ASP A 57 -16.72 -11.63 -10.83
C ASP A 57 -16.78 -11.19 -9.35
N SER A 58 -16.01 -11.82 -8.46
CA SER A 58 -15.97 -11.47 -7.05
C SER A 58 -15.32 -10.09 -6.83
N MET A 59 -14.27 -9.79 -7.58
CA MET A 59 -13.61 -8.49 -7.57
C MET A 59 -14.51 -7.40 -8.14
N VAL A 60 -15.31 -7.70 -9.17
CA VAL A 60 -16.32 -6.76 -9.68
C VAL A 60 -17.37 -6.49 -8.61
N GLN A 61 -17.86 -7.51 -7.88
CA GLN A 61 -18.80 -7.31 -6.77
C GLN A 61 -18.22 -6.39 -5.69
N ASP A 62 -16.97 -6.59 -5.29
CA ASP A 62 -16.30 -5.71 -4.32
C ASP A 62 -16.15 -4.28 -4.85
N ALA A 63 -15.72 -4.13 -6.10
CA ALA A 63 -15.58 -2.83 -6.74
C ALA A 63 -16.91 -2.10 -6.83
N MET A 64 -17.99 -2.80 -7.17
CA MET A 64 -19.33 -2.24 -7.24
C MET A 64 -19.86 -1.88 -5.85
N ALA A 65 -19.53 -2.67 -4.83
CA ALA A 65 -19.88 -2.35 -3.45
C ALA A 65 -19.20 -1.05 -2.98
N ILE A 66 -17.96 -0.80 -3.40
CA ILE A 66 -17.24 0.46 -3.13
C ILE A 66 -17.84 1.62 -3.93
N ILE A 67 -18.11 1.43 -5.23
CA ILE A 67 -18.54 2.51 -6.14
C ILE A 67 -19.97 2.98 -5.86
N LEU A 68 -20.86 2.04 -5.56
CA LEU A 68 -22.27 2.29 -5.29
C LEU A 68 -22.52 2.51 -3.79
N PHE A 69 -21.46 2.54 -2.97
CA PHE A 69 -21.59 2.70 -1.54
C PHE A 69 -22.37 4.01 -1.25
N PRO A 70 -23.50 3.95 -0.51
CA PRO A 70 -24.27 5.15 -0.22
C PRO A 70 -23.43 6.20 0.54
N PRO A 71 -23.51 7.50 0.17
CA PRO A 71 -22.82 8.58 0.87
C PRO A 71 -23.30 8.67 2.33
N GLN A 72 -22.56 9.37 3.19
CA GLN A 72 -22.95 9.61 4.59
C GLN A 72 -23.85 10.86 4.73
N PRO A 73 -25.16 10.73 4.98
CA PRO A 73 -25.99 11.79 5.52
C PRO A 73 -25.64 12.13 6.97
N THR A 74 -25.97 13.36 7.32
CA THR A 74 -25.65 14.00 8.60
C THR A 74 -26.49 13.48 9.78
N TYR A 75 -27.60 12.75 9.57
CA TYR A 75 -28.48 12.27 10.65
C TYR A 75 -29.29 10.99 10.31
N GLY A 76 -29.31 10.05 11.27
CA GLY A 76 -30.46 9.21 11.66
C GLY A 76 -30.90 8.02 10.79
N ASP A 77 -31.07 8.19 9.48
CA ASP A 77 -31.88 7.27 8.65
C ASP A 77 -31.05 6.24 7.84
N LEU A 78 -29.79 6.05 8.25
CA LEU A 78 -28.71 5.47 7.43
C LEU A 78 -28.42 3.99 7.64
N THR A 79 -28.95 3.41 8.71
CA THR A 79 -28.67 2.02 9.05
C THR A 79 -29.32 1.08 8.03
N THR A 80 -30.53 1.38 7.55
CA THR A 80 -31.28 0.51 6.63
C THR A 80 -30.71 0.48 5.21
N GLN A 81 -30.39 1.63 4.60
CA GLN A 81 -29.84 1.66 3.23
C GLN A 81 -28.43 1.06 3.17
N GLY A 82 -27.58 1.39 4.15
CA GLY A 82 -26.26 0.79 4.28
C GLY A 82 -26.32 -0.72 4.51
N LEU A 83 -27.25 -1.18 5.36
CA LEU A 83 -27.50 -2.59 5.61
C LEU A 83 -27.97 -3.31 4.33
N HIS A 84 -28.97 -2.77 3.63
CA HIS A 84 -29.48 -3.35 2.38
C HIS A 84 -28.38 -3.42 1.31
N HIS A 85 -27.58 -2.37 1.15
CA HIS A 85 -26.43 -2.37 0.24
C HIS A 85 -25.43 -3.49 0.57
N CYS A 86 -25.08 -3.63 1.85
CA CYS A 86 -24.22 -4.73 2.30
C CYS A 86 -24.86 -6.10 2.10
N GLN A 87 -26.18 -6.25 2.26
CA GLN A 87 -26.90 -7.50 1.96
C GLN A 87 -26.85 -7.84 0.47
N SER A 88 -27.06 -6.86 -0.41
CA SER A 88 -26.95 -7.06 -1.86
C SER A 88 -25.54 -7.45 -2.28
N TRP A 89 -24.51 -6.84 -1.68
CA TRP A 89 -23.11 -7.25 -1.89
C TRP A 89 -22.83 -8.66 -1.36
N ALA A 90 -23.25 -8.95 -0.13
CA ALA A 90 -23.11 -10.26 0.51
C ALA A 90 -23.73 -11.38 -0.33
N ALA A 91 -24.90 -11.10 -0.93
CA ALA A 91 -25.60 -12.02 -1.82
C ALA A 91 -25.04 -12.04 -3.26
N GLN A 92 -23.97 -11.28 -3.56
CA GLN A 92 -23.38 -11.14 -4.90
C GLN A 92 -24.39 -10.65 -5.97
N GLN A 93 -25.33 -9.80 -5.55
CA GLN A 93 -26.44 -9.30 -6.39
C GLN A 93 -26.21 -7.89 -6.93
N LEU A 94 -25.03 -7.29 -6.73
CA LEU A 94 -24.75 -5.99 -7.32
C LEU A 94 -24.59 -6.11 -8.83
N GLN A 95 -25.01 -5.06 -9.53
CA GLN A 95 -24.96 -5.00 -10.99
C GLN A 95 -23.52 -5.15 -11.50
N ASN A 96 -23.27 -6.12 -12.39
CA ASN A 96 -22.00 -6.24 -13.09
C ASN A 96 -22.04 -5.46 -14.43
N PRO A 97 -21.40 -4.29 -14.53
CA PRO A 97 -21.41 -3.47 -15.74
C PRO A 97 -20.63 -4.10 -16.91
N LEU A 98 -19.77 -5.09 -16.65
CA LEU A 98 -18.94 -5.77 -17.65
C LEU A 98 -19.69 -6.87 -18.41
N LEU A 99 -20.85 -7.31 -17.92
CA LEU A 99 -21.69 -8.31 -18.60
C LEU A 99 -22.81 -7.67 -19.44
N GLN A 100 -23.22 -6.44 -19.14
CA GLN A 100 -24.32 -5.77 -19.83
C GLN A 100 -23.88 -5.08 -21.11
N PRO A 101 -24.72 -4.93 -22.15
CA PRO A 101 -24.36 -4.18 -23.36
C PRO A 101 -23.83 -2.77 -23.05
N LEU A 102 -22.95 -2.26 -23.91
CA LEU A 102 -22.35 -0.94 -23.72
C LEU A 102 -23.36 0.13 -24.17
N THR A 103 -24.17 0.60 -23.21
CA THR A 103 -25.19 1.64 -23.40
C THR A 103 -24.80 2.92 -22.68
N GLU A 104 -25.45 4.04 -23.05
CA GLU A 104 -25.26 5.34 -22.38
C GLU A 104 -25.51 5.29 -20.86
N GLN A 105 -26.39 4.40 -20.40
CA GLN A 105 -26.70 4.22 -18.98
C GLN A 105 -25.59 3.49 -18.21
N ASN A 106 -24.87 2.56 -18.86
CA ASN A 106 -23.85 1.72 -18.22
C ASN A 106 -22.43 2.34 -18.32
N ARG A 107 -22.20 3.19 -19.33
CA ARG A 107 -20.93 3.90 -19.55
C ARG A 107 -20.40 4.63 -18.28
N PRO A 108 -21.22 5.35 -17.49
CA PRO A 108 -20.75 5.98 -16.25
C PRO A 108 -20.19 4.99 -15.23
N LEU A 109 -20.80 3.80 -15.10
CA LEU A 109 -20.35 2.76 -14.16
C LEU A 109 -19.02 2.16 -14.59
N ILE A 110 -18.86 1.84 -15.89
CA ILE A 110 -17.59 1.37 -16.45
C ILE A 110 -16.48 2.41 -16.23
N ASN A 111 -16.79 3.70 -16.40
CA ASN A 111 -15.83 4.77 -16.15
C ASN A 111 -15.45 4.89 -14.67
N LYS A 112 -16.40 4.74 -13.73
CA LYS A 112 -16.11 4.70 -12.30
C LYS A 112 -15.26 3.49 -11.92
N LEU A 113 -15.58 2.31 -12.45
CA LEU A 113 -14.82 1.08 -12.28
C LEU A 113 -13.38 1.24 -12.81
N GLY A 114 -13.24 1.80 -14.01
CA GLY A 114 -11.94 2.13 -14.59
C GLY A 114 -11.14 3.13 -13.77
N LYS A 115 -11.78 4.11 -13.12
CA LYS A 115 -11.11 5.05 -12.22
C LYS A 115 -10.64 4.36 -10.93
N LEU A 116 -11.49 3.54 -10.31
CA LEU A 116 -11.14 2.77 -9.11
C LEU A 116 -9.98 1.82 -9.40
N HIS A 117 -10.07 1.01 -10.47
CA HIS A 117 -8.99 0.11 -10.88
C HIS A 117 -7.66 0.85 -11.10
N GLY A 118 -7.68 1.98 -11.82
CA GLY A 118 -6.48 2.78 -12.03
C GLY A 118 -5.91 3.38 -10.74
N GLN A 119 -6.77 3.76 -9.79
CA GLN A 119 -6.35 4.24 -8.48
C GLN A 119 -5.70 3.13 -7.65
N LEU A 120 -6.28 1.93 -7.62
CA LEU A 120 -5.70 0.80 -6.89
C LEU A 120 -4.36 0.37 -7.50
N LEU A 121 -4.26 0.30 -8.83
CA LEU A 121 -2.98 0.00 -9.49
C LEU A 121 -1.89 1.01 -9.16
N PHE A 122 -2.21 2.31 -9.09
CA PHE A 122 -1.24 3.33 -8.65
C PHE A 122 -0.64 3.00 -7.28
N PHE A 123 -1.49 2.63 -6.32
CA PHE A 123 -1.06 2.28 -4.97
C PHE A 123 -0.33 0.93 -4.92
N VAL A 124 -0.74 -0.05 -5.73
CA VAL A 124 -0.02 -1.32 -5.90
C VAL A 124 1.39 -1.06 -6.41
N GLU A 125 1.54 -0.26 -7.47
CA GLU A 125 2.85 0.07 -8.04
C GLU A 125 3.74 0.80 -7.02
N ASP A 126 3.19 1.78 -6.28
CA ASP A 126 3.92 2.47 -5.22
C ASP A 126 4.36 1.52 -4.10
N TYR A 127 3.46 0.64 -3.64
CA TYR A 127 3.77 -0.36 -2.63
C TYR A 127 4.88 -1.30 -3.08
N LEU A 128 4.78 -1.86 -4.29
CA LEU A 128 5.78 -2.79 -4.80
C LEU A 128 7.13 -2.11 -5.02
N THR A 129 7.14 -0.83 -5.40
CA THR A 129 8.39 -0.04 -5.50
C THR A 129 9.13 -0.01 -4.17
N LYS A 130 8.40 0.18 -3.07
CA LYS A 130 8.96 0.25 -1.71
C LYS A 130 9.34 -1.13 -1.17
N ALA A 131 8.47 -2.11 -1.40
CA ALA A 131 8.63 -3.47 -0.90
C ALA A 131 9.84 -4.21 -1.50
N THR A 132 10.07 -3.98 -2.79
CA THR A 132 11.15 -4.64 -3.56
C THR A 132 12.46 -3.83 -3.59
N ALA A 133 12.49 -2.67 -2.93
CA ALA A 133 13.68 -1.84 -2.87
C ALA A 133 14.83 -2.52 -2.10
N VAL A 134 16.06 -2.14 -2.46
CA VAL A 134 17.27 -2.56 -1.75
C VAL A 134 17.21 -2.10 -0.29
N LEU A 135 16.82 -0.84 -0.04
CA LEU A 135 16.82 -0.22 1.29
C LEU A 135 15.44 0.33 1.68
N PRO A 136 14.42 -0.52 2.00
CA PRO A 136 13.04 -0.08 2.19
C PRO A 136 12.86 1.10 3.12
N CYS A 137 13.62 1.18 4.22
CA CYS A 137 13.50 2.29 5.16
C CYS A 137 13.67 3.67 4.47
N ARG A 138 14.44 3.72 3.38
CA ARG A 138 14.59 4.88 2.49
C ARG A 138 13.39 5.05 1.54
N GLU A 139 12.99 4.03 0.80
CA GLU A 139 11.89 4.17 -0.17
C GLU A 139 10.52 4.36 0.51
N TYR A 140 10.31 3.80 1.70
CA TYR A 140 9.05 3.89 2.43
C TYR A 140 8.74 5.30 2.93
N ILE A 141 9.73 6.17 3.17
CA ILE A 141 9.50 7.59 3.50
C ILE A 141 9.27 8.47 2.26
N CYS A 142 9.38 7.89 1.06
CA CYS A 142 9.16 8.60 -0.20
C CYS A 142 7.69 8.53 -0.65
N LEU A 143 7.27 9.54 -1.40
CA LEU A 143 5.93 9.67 -1.94
C LEU A 143 5.93 9.70 -3.47
N SER A 144 4.92 9.04 -4.04
CA SER A 144 4.60 9.09 -5.46
C SER A 144 3.62 10.23 -5.74
N GLU A 145 3.96 11.08 -6.70
CA GLU A 145 3.00 12.08 -7.20
C GLU A 145 1.86 11.39 -7.95
N LEU A 146 0.62 11.86 -7.74
CA LEU A 146 -0.59 11.39 -8.40
C LEU A 146 -0.70 11.93 -9.85
N SER A 147 0.37 11.75 -10.62
CA SER A 147 0.49 12.14 -12.02
C SER A 147 0.62 10.91 -12.90
N THR A 148 0.03 10.96 -14.10
CA THR A 148 0.18 9.93 -15.13
C THR A 148 1.51 10.01 -15.87
N ILE A 149 2.24 11.11 -15.70
CA ILE A 149 3.52 11.39 -16.36
C ILE A 149 4.68 11.07 -15.43
N SER A 150 4.56 11.46 -14.15
CA SER A 150 5.60 11.20 -13.15
C SER A 150 5.60 9.73 -12.75
N ASN A 151 6.73 9.07 -13.01
CA ASN A 151 6.97 7.67 -12.69
C ASN A 151 7.98 7.50 -11.54
N GLN A 152 8.19 8.53 -10.72
CA GLN A 152 9.23 8.51 -9.69
C GLN A 152 8.63 8.59 -8.28
N LEU A 153 9.27 7.88 -7.36
CA LEU A 153 9.19 8.18 -5.93
C LEU A 153 10.03 9.43 -5.66
N THR A 154 9.52 10.30 -4.81
CA THR A 154 10.18 11.56 -4.45
C THR A 154 10.26 11.75 -2.94
N PHE A 155 11.33 12.39 -2.49
CA PHE A 155 11.49 12.84 -1.11
C PHE A 155 11.72 14.35 -1.11
N GLN A 156 10.78 15.09 -0.50
CA GLN A 156 10.78 16.55 -0.43
C GLN A 156 11.00 17.24 -1.79
N GLY A 157 10.48 16.64 -2.86
CA GLY A 157 10.60 17.14 -4.24
C GLY A 157 11.81 16.61 -5.04
N ARG A 158 12.71 15.84 -4.40
CA ARG A 158 13.86 15.21 -5.09
C ARG A 158 13.49 13.81 -5.56
N PRO A 159 13.84 13.40 -6.78
CA PRO A 159 13.58 12.05 -7.27
C PRO A 159 14.49 11.02 -6.58
N VAL A 160 13.94 9.85 -6.29
CA VAL A 160 14.58 8.81 -5.46
C VAL A 160 14.72 7.49 -6.22
N SER A 161 13.63 7.00 -6.79
CA SER A 161 13.61 5.73 -7.54
C SER A 161 12.45 5.70 -8.53
N ASN A 162 12.56 4.86 -9.56
CA ASN A 162 11.49 4.67 -10.53
C ASN A 162 10.42 3.73 -9.96
N ARG A 163 9.16 4.07 -10.22
CA ARG A 163 8.01 3.29 -9.78
C ARG A 163 7.93 1.96 -10.53
N PHE A 164 7.68 0.90 -9.78
CA PHE A 164 7.43 -0.44 -10.27
C PHE A 164 6.38 -0.43 -11.39
N ASP A 165 6.57 -1.30 -12.39
CA ASP A 165 5.61 -1.51 -13.46
C ASP A 165 4.81 -2.78 -13.20
N ALA A 166 3.52 -2.65 -12.91
CA ALA A 166 2.63 -3.76 -12.65
C ALA A 166 2.48 -4.72 -13.85
N ALA A 167 2.94 -4.33 -15.04
CA ALA A 167 3.05 -5.22 -16.20
C ALA A 167 4.03 -6.40 -15.98
N ASN A 168 5.00 -6.24 -15.08
CA ASN A 168 5.99 -7.27 -14.78
C ASN A 168 5.44 -8.41 -13.88
N LEU A 169 4.26 -8.22 -13.29
CA LEU A 169 3.60 -9.24 -12.47
C LEU A 169 2.98 -10.33 -13.32
N THR A 170 2.91 -11.55 -12.78
CA THR A 170 2.04 -12.58 -13.36
C THR A 170 0.57 -12.15 -13.21
N GLY A 171 -0.31 -12.68 -14.08
CA GLY A 171 -1.74 -12.41 -13.96
C GLY A 171 -2.33 -12.85 -12.61
N LEU A 172 -1.76 -13.89 -11.98
CA LEU A 172 -2.19 -14.37 -10.67
C LEU A 172 -1.74 -13.43 -9.54
N GLU A 173 -0.48 -12.99 -9.55
CA GLU A 173 0.05 -12.03 -8.56
C GLU A 173 -0.73 -10.71 -8.61
N ARG A 174 -1.00 -10.21 -9.82
CA ARG A 174 -1.78 -8.97 -10.01
C ARG A 174 -3.21 -9.11 -9.51
N LYS A 175 -3.87 -10.25 -9.74
CA LYS A 175 -5.19 -10.55 -9.18
C LYS A 175 -5.18 -10.61 -7.65
N ARG A 176 -4.18 -11.27 -7.03
CA ARG A 176 -4.04 -11.30 -5.55
C ARG A 176 -3.92 -9.90 -4.96
N LEU A 177 -3.09 -9.05 -5.56
CA LEU A 177 -2.93 -7.65 -5.17
C LEU A 177 -4.24 -6.87 -5.30
N LEU A 178 -4.84 -6.85 -6.49
CA LEU A 178 -6.09 -6.11 -6.72
C LEU A 178 -7.22 -6.58 -5.80
N ARG A 179 -7.33 -7.89 -5.56
CA ARG A 179 -8.35 -8.48 -4.69
C ARG A 179 -8.15 -8.04 -3.24
N ALA A 180 -6.92 -8.09 -2.71
CA ALA A 180 -6.62 -7.63 -1.37
C ALA A 180 -6.88 -6.12 -1.20
N PHE A 181 -6.49 -5.30 -2.19
CA PHE A 181 -6.71 -3.85 -2.18
C PHE A 181 -8.20 -3.48 -2.24
N LEU A 182 -8.98 -4.16 -3.09
CA LEU A 182 -10.44 -4.00 -3.15
C LEU A 182 -11.07 -4.38 -1.83
N ARG A 183 -10.75 -5.57 -1.30
CA ARG A 183 -11.33 -6.07 -0.06
C ARG A 183 -10.97 -5.18 1.14
N TYR A 184 -9.74 -4.68 1.19
CA TYR A 184 -9.32 -3.71 2.20
C TYR A 184 -10.12 -2.39 2.11
N GLN A 185 -10.26 -1.82 0.91
CA GLN A 185 -11.03 -0.59 0.72
C GLN A 185 -12.50 -0.78 1.09
N LEU A 186 -13.09 -1.92 0.71
CA LEU A 186 -14.47 -2.25 1.06
C LEU A 186 -14.65 -2.37 2.58
N ARG A 187 -13.73 -3.05 3.26
CA ARG A 187 -13.68 -3.08 4.74
C ARG A 187 -13.68 -1.65 5.28
N CYS A 188 -12.79 -0.78 4.80
CA CYS A 188 -12.76 0.62 5.24
C CYS A 188 -14.11 1.33 5.04
N SER A 189 -14.77 1.17 3.89
CA SER A 189 -16.09 1.77 3.62
C SER A 189 -17.19 1.26 4.57
N ILE A 190 -17.15 -0.01 4.95
CA ILE A 190 -18.10 -0.61 5.90
C ILE A 190 -17.78 -0.19 7.34
N PHE A 191 -16.51 -0.07 7.72
CA PHE A 191 -16.09 0.20 9.10
C PHE A 191 -16.06 1.70 9.46
N GLN A 192 -16.10 2.62 8.50
CA GLN A 192 -16.12 4.08 8.70
C GLN A 192 -17.45 4.59 9.30
N GLY A 193 -17.58 4.50 10.63
CA GLY A 193 -18.61 5.21 11.39
C GLY A 193 -19.97 4.51 11.50
N ARG A 194 -20.04 3.21 11.19
CA ARG A 194 -21.30 2.46 11.20
C ARG A 194 -21.48 1.69 12.51
N GLU A 195 -22.75 1.59 12.93
CA GLU A 195 -23.17 0.84 14.11
C GLU A 195 -22.49 -0.53 14.18
N HIS A 196 -22.18 -0.96 15.41
CA HIS A 196 -21.61 -2.27 15.72
C HIS A 196 -22.38 -3.43 15.04
N LEU A 197 -23.67 -3.24 14.74
CA LEU A 197 -24.55 -4.23 14.11
C LEU A 197 -24.11 -4.64 12.70
N VAL A 198 -23.79 -3.69 11.82
CA VAL A 198 -23.32 -3.98 10.45
C VAL A 198 -21.99 -4.75 10.50
N LYS A 199 -21.15 -4.44 11.49
CA LYS A 199 -19.85 -5.10 11.70
C LYS A 199 -20.00 -6.56 12.08
N THR A 200 -20.94 -6.87 12.97
CA THR A 200 -21.21 -8.25 13.39
C THR A 200 -21.91 -9.05 12.29
N TYR A 201 -22.83 -8.43 11.55
CA TYR A 201 -23.71 -9.16 10.63
C TYR A 201 -23.03 -9.66 9.35
N PHE A 202 -22.06 -8.90 8.80
CA PHE A 202 -21.36 -9.28 7.56
C PHE A 202 -19.94 -9.80 7.77
N ASN A 203 -19.59 -10.16 9.00
CA ASN A 203 -18.22 -10.57 9.31
C ASN A 203 -17.83 -11.84 8.52
N LYS A 204 -18.77 -12.78 8.33
CA LYS A 204 -18.53 -13.99 7.54
C LYS A 204 -18.23 -13.65 6.07
N GLU A 205 -19.02 -12.78 5.48
CA GLU A 205 -18.94 -12.37 4.07
C GLU A 205 -17.65 -11.61 3.76
N LEU A 206 -17.14 -10.87 4.74
CA LEU A 206 -15.82 -10.22 4.66
C LEU A 206 -14.64 -11.19 4.67
N HIS A 207 -14.89 -12.48 4.91
CA HIS A 207 -13.92 -13.57 4.97
C HIS A 207 -14.20 -14.68 3.93
N GLN A 208 -14.96 -14.37 2.88
CA GLN A 208 -15.21 -15.29 1.76
C GLN A 208 -15.28 -14.54 0.42
N TYR A 209 -14.92 -15.25 -0.66
CA TYR A 209 -15.14 -14.86 -2.04
C TYR A 209 -16.23 -15.77 -2.62
N GLY A 210 -17.46 -15.25 -2.77
CA GLY A 210 -18.62 -16.10 -3.05
C GLY A 210 -18.77 -17.17 -1.97
N ASP A 211 -18.79 -18.44 -2.38
CA ASP A 211 -18.89 -19.59 -1.47
C ASP A 211 -17.53 -20.08 -0.93
N GLN A 212 -16.42 -19.53 -1.42
CA GLN A 212 -15.08 -19.96 -1.01
C GLN A 212 -14.58 -19.16 0.19
N ARG A 213 -14.24 -19.85 1.28
CA ARG A 213 -13.59 -19.24 2.46
C ARG A 213 -12.21 -18.71 2.12
N PHE A 214 -11.84 -17.58 2.73
CA PHE A 214 -10.50 -17.03 2.65
C PHE A 214 -9.47 -18.04 3.12
N GLN A 215 -8.39 -18.15 2.36
CA GLN A 215 -7.17 -18.81 2.80
C GLN A 215 -6.44 -17.92 3.82
N PRO A 216 -5.56 -18.48 4.66
CA PRO A 216 -4.70 -17.68 5.54
C PRO A 216 -3.91 -16.60 4.79
N SER A 217 -3.46 -16.90 3.58
CA SER A 217 -2.79 -15.95 2.68
C SER A 217 -3.68 -14.77 2.24
N ASP A 218 -4.99 -14.96 2.05
CA ASP A 218 -5.90 -13.87 1.71
C ASP A 218 -6.03 -12.85 2.85
N GLN A 219 -6.09 -13.36 4.10
CA GLN A 219 -6.14 -12.49 5.28
C GLN A 219 -4.84 -11.73 5.47
N GLU A 220 -3.70 -12.41 5.33
CA GLU A 220 -2.40 -11.75 5.45
C GLU A 220 -2.17 -10.74 4.33
N ALA A 221 -2.68 -10.99 3.13
CA ALA A 221 -2.69 -10.02 2.03
C ALA A 221 -3.44 -8.74 2.40
N ILE A 222 -4.60 -8.82 3.04
CA ILE A 222 -5.35 -7.65 3.50
C ILE A 222 -4.57 -6.88 4.59
N ARG A 223 -3.90 -7.60 5.52
CA ARG A 223 -3.03 -6.98 6.53
C ARG A 223 -1.82 -6.28 5.90
N CYS A 224 -1.24 -6.85 4.85
CA CYS A 224 -0.19 -6.20 4.08
C CYS A 224 -0.65 -4.87 3.49
N VAL A 225 -1.87 -4.80 2.94
CA VAL A 225 -2.46 -3.54 2.45
C VAL A 225 -2.63 -2.52 3.57
N HIS A 226 -3.08 -2.97 4.75
CA HIS A 226 -3.19 -2.10 5.92
C HIS A 226 -1.83 -1.52 6.34
N THR A 227 -0.81 -2.36 6.51
CA THR A 227 0.56 -1.93 6.84
C THR A 227 1.12 -0.98 5.78
N TYR A 228 0.88 -1.25 4.50
CA TYR A 228 1.24 -0.34 3.42
C TYR A 228 0.55 1.03 3.58
N LEU A 229 -0.76 1.05 3.83
CA LEU A 229 -1.48 2.31 3.97
C LEU A 229 -1.05 3.09 5.22
N LYS A 230 -0.75 2.40 6.33
CA LYS A 230 -0.10 3.00 7.51
C LYS A 230 1.24 3.65 7.13
N SER A 231 2.05 2.94 6.35
CA SER A 231 3.35 3.45 5.90
C SER A 231 3.25 4.68 5.00
N LEU A 232 2.17 4.83 4.22
CA LEU A 232 1.93 6.05 3.45
C LEU A 232 1.69 7.27 4.35
N TYR A 233 0.97 7.10 5.46
CA TYR A 233 0.85 8.16 6.46
C TYR A 233 2.20 8.45 7.12
N GLY A 234 2.98 7.41 7.46
CA GLY A 234 4.35 7.57 7.95
C GLY A 234 5.24 8.39 7.00
N ALA A 235 5.15 8.12 5.70
CA ALA A 235 5.84 8.87 4.66
C ALA A 235 5.37 10.34 4.59
N ILE A 236 4.07 10.59 4.70
CA ILE A 236 3.52 11.95 4.78
C ILE A 236 4.10 12.68 6.01
N PHE A 237 4.16 12.03 7.16
CA PHE A 237 4.75 12.64 8.37
C PHE A 237 6.23 12.94 8.19
N ALA A 238 6.99 12.02 7.62
CA ALA A 238 8.41 12.21 7.31
C ALA A 238 8.62 13.42 6.37
N GLN A 239 7.77 13.59 5.36
CA GLN A 239 7.88 14.71 4.42
C GLN A 239 7.58 16.06 5.08
N CYS A 240 6.68 16.06 6.07
CA CYS A 240 6.29 17.23 6.85
C CYS A 240 7.21 17.52 8.05
N SER A 241 8.16 16.65 8.35
CA SER A 241 9.13 16.80 9.42
C SER A 241 10.54 17.04 8.87
N ASP A 242 11.51 17.16 9.78
CA ASP A 242 12.93 17.20 9.46
C ASP A 242 13.49 15.79 9.18
N ALA A 243 12.74 14.93 8.48
CA ALA A 243 13.19 13.56 8.26
C ALA A 243 14.44 13.53 7.35
N TRP A 244 15.40 12.70 7.73
CA TRP A 244 16.59 12.40 6.96
C TRP A 244 16.31 11.29 5.93
N LEU A 245 16.88 11.44 4.73
CA LEU A 245 16.83 10.41 3.68
C LEU A 245 18.14 9.61 3.68
N PRO A 246 18.10 8.29 3.99
CA PRO A 246 19.29 7.46 3.92
C PRO A 246 19.95 7.46 2.54
N GLU A 247 21.28 7.47 2.52
CA GLU A 247 22.08 7.43 1.29
C GLU A 247 22.32 5.98 0.84
N VAL A 248 22.42 5.79 -0.48
CA VAL A 248 22.75 4.50 -1.08
C VAL A 248 24.13 4.62 -1.73
N ASP A 249 25.16 4.10 -1.07
CA ASP A 249 26.51 4.05 -1.62
C ASP A 249 26.53 3.10 -2.82
N SER A 250 26.47 3.69 -4.01
CA SER A 250 26.35 2.96 -5.28
C SER A 250 27.61 2.16 -5.66
N GLY A 251 28.68 2.27 -4.86
CA GLY A 251 29.99 1.64 -5.12
C GLY A 251 30.50 0.71 -4.02
N SER A 252 29.78 0.52 -2.91
CA SER A 252 30.25 -0.37 -1.84
C SER A 252 29.62 -1.76 -1.95
N THR A 253 30.45 -2.80 -1.86
CA THR A 253 30.01 -4.20 -1.72
C THR A 253 29.49 -4.52 -0.32
N SER A 254 29.59 -3.59 0.63
CA SER A 254 28.99 -3.71 1.96
C SER A 254 27.49 -3.44 1.90
N SER A 255 26.72 -4.05 2.82
CA SER A 255 25.32 -3.69 3.05
C SER A 255 25.19 -2.17 3.18
N PRO A 256 24.18 -1.54 2.53
CA PRO A 256 24.01 -0.09 2.63
C PRO A 256 23.88 0.32 4.09
N ILE A 257 24.74 1.26 4.52
CA ILE A 257 24.71 1.80 5.88
C ILE A 257 23.50 2.72 5.92
N SER A 258 22.40 2.22 6.51
CA SER A 258 21.16 2.98 6.58
C SER A 258 21.30 4.24 7.44
N GLY A 259 22.31 4.34 8.30
CA GLY A 259 22.46 5.40 9.32
C GLY A 259 21.39 5.39 10.41
N LEU A 260 20.38 4.52 10.28
CA LEU A 260 19.27 4.33 11.20
C LEU A 260 19.60 3.26 12.24
N LEU A 261 19.05 3.40 13.44
CA LEU A 261 19.18 2.41 14.50
C LEU A 261 18.07 1.35 14.44
N TYR A 262 18.30 0.18 15.02
CA TYR A 262 17.27 -0.85 15.13
C TYR A 262 15.99 -0.33 15.81
N PRO A 263 14.78 -0.76 15.38
CA PRO A 263 14.47 -1.53 14.18
C PRO A 263 14.26 -0.69 12.92
N ASP A 264 14.51 0.62 12.97
CA ASP A 264 14.28 1.56 11.85
C ASP A 264 15.17 1.26 10.64
N SER A 265 16.25 0.50 10.84
CA SER A 265 17.10 -0.03 9.77
C SER A 265 16.41 -1.09 8.90
N PHE A 266 15.39 -1.79 9.40
CA PHE A 266 14.70 -2.87 8.68
C PHE A 266 13.32 -2.50 8.15
N TRP A 267 12.58 -1.65 8.88
CA TRP A 267 11.22 -1.25 8.49
C TRP A 267 10.89 0.15 8.99
N VAL A 268 9.92 0.78 8.35
CA VAL A 268 9.45 2.13 8.72
C VAL A 268 8.31 2.03 9.71
N ASN A 269 8.51 2.50 10.94
CA ASN A 269 7.43 2.67 11.89
C ASN A 269 6.71 4.03 11.67
N PRO A 270 5.46 4.05 11.17
CA PRO A 270 4.76 5.29 10.88
C PRO A 270 4.50 6.16 12.12
N ASP A 271 4.24 5.53 13.27
CA ASP A 271 3.94 6.23 14.51
C ASP A 271 5.19 6.91 15.10
N ALA A 272 6.39 6.43 14.75
CA ALA A 272 7.64 7.10 15.11
C ALA A 272 7.77 8.45 14.35
N TYR A 273 7.52 8.46 13.04
CA TYR A 273 7.55 9.70 12.25
C TYR A 273 6.42 10.68 12.62
N ALA A 274 5.26 10.18 13.03
CA ALA A 274 4.21 11.02 13.61
C ALA A 274 4.70 11.74 14.88
N SER A 275 5.41 11.02 15.75
CA SER A 275 5.97 11.56 16.99
C SER A 275 7.04 12.62 16.70
N ASP A 276 7.92 12.36 15.72
CA ASP A 276 8.98 13.28 15.29
C ASP A 276 8.43 14.61 14.73
N MET A 277 7.23 14.59 14.15
CA MET A 277 6.53 15.79 13.67
C MET A 277 5.98 16.67 14.82
N CYS A 278 6.28 16.35 16.09
CA CYS A 278 5.72 16.99 17.27
C CYS A 278 4.19 16.88 17.35
N TRP A 279 3.63 15.77 16.88
CA TRP A 279 2.20 15.51 17.03
C TRP A 279 1.88 15.19 18.51
N ARG A 280 1.45 16.22 19.26
CA ARG A 280 1.32 16.19 20.75
C ARG A 280 -0.10 15.94 21.31
N ARG A 281 -1.13 15.77 20.47
CA ARG A 281 -2.51 15.49 20.94
C ARG A 281 -2.75 13.98 21.14
N LYS A 282 -3.69 13.62 22.03
CA LYS A 282 -4.09 12.23 22.28
C LYS A 282 -4.50 11.57 20.95
N ILE A 283 -3.64 10.63 20.54
CA ILE A 283 -3.37 10.12 19.20
C ILE A 283 -4.58 9.45 18.52
N PRO A 284 -4.95 9.82 17.27
CA PRO A 284 -5.27 8.84 16.25
C PRO A 284 -3.95 8.33 15.63
N ASP A 285 -3.68 7.05 15.80
CA ASP A 285 -2.44 6.43 15.29
C ASP A 285 -2.50 6.30 13.75
N ALA A 286 -1.36 6.02 13.11
CA ALA A 286 -1.34 5.78 11.67
C ALA A 286 -2.31 4.64 11.27
N SER A 287 -2.57 3.69 12.18
CA SER A 287 -3.55 2.61 12.04
C SER A 287 -5.00 3.14 11.89
N SER A 288 -5.38 4.11 12.72
CA SER A 288 -6.69 4.77 12.67
C SER A 288 -6.89 5.55 11.37
N LEU A 289 -5.85 6.22 10.89
CA LEU A 289 -5.87 6.93 9.61
C LEU A 289 -5.93 5.96 8.42
N ALA A 290 -5.17 4.87 8.46
CA ALA A 290 -5.22 3.80 7.45
C ALA A 290 -6.62 3.18 7.35
N SER A 291 -7.34 3.08 8.46
CA SER A 291 -8.72 2.56 8.49
C SER A 291 -9.74 3.44 7.75
N LEU A 292 -9.35 4.65 7.35
CA LEU A 292 -10.15 5.52 6.50
C LEU A 292 -10.02 5.20 4.99
N GLY A 293 -9.22 4.21 4.63
CA GLY A 293 -9.06 3.78 3.24
C GLY A 293 -8.26 4.77 2.38
N PHE A 294 -8.31 4.57 1.07
CA PHE A 294 -7.44 5.26 0.11
C PHE A 294 -7.84 6.71 -0.20
N ASP A 295 -9.10 7.10 0.01
CA ASP A 295 -9.59 8.42 -0.42
C ASP A 295 -8.98 9.58 0.38
N PRO A 296 -8.90 9.53 1.73
CA PRO A 296 -8.22 10.57 2.49
C PRO A 296 -6.72 10.62 2.20
N VAL A 297 -6.07 9.45 2.06
CA VAL A 297 -4.65 9.37 1.69
C VAL A 297 -4.38 10.09 0.38
N LYS A 298 -5.24 9.93 -0.62
CA LYS A 298 -5.10 10.63 -1.91
C LYS A 298 -5.13 12.15 -1.76
N THR A 299 -5.97 12.67 -0.88
CA THR A 299 -6.03 14.11 -0.58
C THR A 299 -4.74 14.57 0.08
N PHE A 300 -4.26 13.86 1.11
CA PHE A 300 -3.03 14.20 1.79
C PHE A 300 -1.79 14.06 0.89
N LEU A 301 -1.74 13.04 0.03
CA LEU A 301 -0.65 12.88 -0.94
C LEU A 301 -0.53 14.09 -1.88
N ARG A 302 -1.65 14.64 -2.36
CA ARG A 302 -1.62 15.86 -3.21
C ARG A 302 -1.01 17.04 -2.47
N SER A 303 -1.41 17.27 -1.22
CA SER A 303 -0.87 18.38 -0.44
C SER A 303 0.61 18.15 -0.09
N ALA A 304 1.01 16.93 0.27
CA ALA A 304 2.39 16.61 0.61
C ALA A 304 3.36 16.74 -0.60
N THR A 305 2.84 16.52 -1.80
CA THR A 305 3.60 16.61 -3.06
C THR A 305 3.51 17.99 -3.73
N ALA A 306 2.68 18.90 -3.22
CA ALA A 306 2.52 20.28 -3.75
C ALA A 306 3.69 21.23 -3.41
N GLY A 307 4.82 20.71 -2.96
CA GLY A 307 5.98 21.49 -2.54
C GLY A 307 5.95 21.89 -1.06
N LYS A 308 6.86 22.77 -0.65
CA LYS A 308 7.07 23.12 0.77
C LYS A 308 5.81 23.65 1.45
N HIS A 309 5.09 24.57 0.78
CA HIS A 309 3.89 25.18 1.33
C HIS A 309 2.80 24.15 1.66
N GLY A 310 2.55 23.18 0.75
CA GLY A 310 1.56 22.13 0.99
C GLY A 310 1.94 21.19 2.13
N ARG A 311 3.24 20.97 2.37
CA ARG A 311 3.74 20.20 3.54
C ARG A 311 3.59 20.99 4.84
N ASP A 312 3.88 22.28 4.83
CA ASP A 312 3.71 23.15 6.00
C ASP A 312 2.22 23.24 6.40
N ASP A 313 1.32 23.38 5.43
CA ASP A 313 -0.13 23.39 5.64
C ASP A 313 -0.64 22.05 6.19
N LEU A 314 -0.16 20.92 5.67
CA LEU A 314 -0.48 19.60 6.20
C LEU A 314 0.02 19.41 7.63
N LYS A 315 1.27 19.82 7.90
CA LYS A 315 1.85 19.75 9.24
C LYS A 315 0.96 20.51 10.22
N LYS A 316 0.60 21.75 9.88
CA LYS A 316 -0.31 22.57 10.66
C LYS A 316 -1.65 21.86 10.89
N TRP A 317 -2.25 21.30 9.83
CA TRP A 317 -3.51 20.58 9.96
C TRP A 317 -3.41 19.39 10.93
N PHE A 318 -2.35 18.57 10.85
CA PHE A 318 -2.16 17.43 11.75
C PHE A 318 -1.94 17.85 13.21
N VAL A 319 -1.16 18.92 13.45
CA VAL A 319 -0.82 19.37 14.80
C VAL A 319 -1.95 20.17 15.45
N ASP A 320 -2.59 21.07 14.70
CA ASP A 320 -3.49 22.08 15.25
C ASP A 320 -4.98 21.74 15.05
N ASP A 321 -5.33 21.16 13.90
CA ASP A 321 -6.72 21.07 13.42
C ASP A 321 -7.29 19.63 13.39
N CYS A 322 -6.44 18.60 13.50
CA CYS A 322 -6.89 17.23 13.42
C CYS A 322 -7.82 16.91 14.62
N PRO A 323 -9.07 16.50 14.35
CA PRO A 323 -10.03 16.21 15.42
C PRO A 323 -9.55 15.02 16.26
N GLU A 324 -9.68 15.13 17.58
CA GLU A 324 -9.42 14.00 18.48
C GLU A 324 -10.39 12.86 18.13
N ARG A 325 -9.87 11.72 17.69
CA ARG A 325 -10.66 10.49 17.56
C ARG A 325 -10.32 9.58 18.71
N HIS A 326 -11.32 9.26 19.52
CA HIS A 326 -11.22 8.25 20.56
C HIS A 326 -11.27 6.84 19.95
N SER A 327 -10.16 6.37 19.40
CA SER A 327 -9.93 4.95 19.15
C SER A 327 -8.45 4.67 19.32
N LYS A 328 -8.05 4.18 20.50
CA LYS A 328 -6.72 3.62 20.69
C LYS A 328 -6.73 2.19 20.17
N GLY A 329 -5.90 1.91 19.17
CA GLY A 329 -5.60 0.55 18.72
C GLY A 329 -6.11 0.22 17.33
N ASP A 330 -5.59 -0.90 16.81
CA ASP A 330 -5.95 -1.44 15.50
C ASP A 330 -7.48 -1.50 15.34
N PRO A 331 -7.99 -1.24 14.13
CA PRO A 331 -9.42 -1.30 13.90
C PRO A 331 -9.96 -2.67 14.33
N HIS A 332 -11.11 -2.67 15.03
CA HIS A 332 -11.69 -3.86 15.67
C HIS A 332 -11.76 -5.09 14.76
N TRP A 333 -11.85 -4.92 13.44
CA TRP A 333 -11.80 -6.03 12.48
C TRP A 333 -10.44 -6.73 12.44
N MET A 334 -9.31 -6.04 12.57
CA MET A 334 -8.00 -6.67 12.67
C MET A 334 -7.84 -7.49 13.96
N ILE A 335 -8.46 -7.05 15.06
CA ILE A 335 -8.52 -7.79 16.33
C ILE A 335 -9.45 -9.00 16.20
N SER A 336 -10.56 -8.86 15.46
CA SER A 336 -11.50 -9.96 15.18
C SER A 336 -10.88 -11.02 14.28
N ASP A 337 -10.06 -10.61 13.31
CA ASP A 337 -9.30 -11.52 12.43
C ASP A 337 -8.35 -12.40 13.27
N ARG A 338 -7.73 -11.88 14.34
CA ARG A 338 -6.90 -12.68 15.27
C ARG A 338 -7.71 -13.71 16.08
N ARG A 339 -8.99 -13.44 16.39
CA ARG A 339 -9.85 -14.33 17.18
C ARG A 339 -10.53 -15.42 16.35
N LEU A 340 -10.78 -15.17 15.06
CA LEU A 340 -11.33 -16.15 14.12
C LEU A 340 -10.27 -17.16 13.64
N THR A 341 -8.99 -16.78 13.61
CA THR A 341 -7.82 -17.66 13.40
C THR A 341 -7.33 -18.31 14.70
N GLY A 342 -8.19 -18.40 15.72
CA GLY A 342 -7.77 -18.75 17.07
C GLY A 342 -8.73 -19.74 17.71
N HIS A 343 -9.15 -20.77 16.97
CA HIS A 343 -9.81 -21.96 17.52
C HIS A 343 -9.98 -23.12 16.51
N ASN A 344 -9.18 -23.19 15.44
CA ASN A 344 -9.04 -24.44 14.71
C ASN A 344 -7.81 -25.17 15.24
N SER A 345 -7.95 -26.47 15.52
CA SER A 345 -6.85 -27.30 16.02
C SER A 345 -5.63 -27.14 15.10
N GLY A 346 -4.42 -27.01 15.66
CA GLY A 346 -3.20 -26.64 14.93
C GLY A 346 -2.89 -27.45 13.66
N HIS A 347 -3.45 -28.65 13.51
CA HIS A 347 -3.34 -29.45 12.28
C HIS A 347 -4.11 -28.87 11.07
N GLU A 348 -5.27 -28.26 11.25
CA GLU A 348 -6.08 -27.72 10.13
C GLU A 348 -5.48 -26.41 9.59
N GLU A 349 -4.96 -25.55 10.48
CA GLU A 349 -4.31 -24.29 10.08
C GLU A 349 -2.99 -24.54 9.34
N GLU A 350 -2.22 -25.55 9.75
CA GLU A 350 -0.98 -25.93 9.08
C GLU A 350 -1.25 -26.50 7.67
N GLU A 351 -2.29 -27.30 7.51
CA GLU A 351 -2.70 -27.86 6.21
C GLU A 351 -3.19 -26.76 5.24
N ASP A 352 -3.95 -25.78 5.73
CA ASP A 352 -4.43 -24.64 4.93
C ASP A 352 -3.30 -23.66 4.56
N CYS A 353 -2.29 -23.50 5.43
CA CYS A 353 -1.09 -22.73 5.10
C CYS A 353 -0.23 -23.43 4.04
N GLN A 354 -0.14 -24.76 4.06
CA GLN A 354 0.54 -25.54 3.02
C GLN A 354 -0.16 -25.49 1.66
N LYS A 355 -1.47 -25.21 1.62
CA LYS A 355 -2.25 -25.00 0.37
C LYS A 355 -2.16 -23.57 -0.17
N SER A 356 -1.65 -22.63 0.63
CA SER A 356 -1.49 -21.24 0.19
C SER A 356 -0.41 -21.11 -0.89
N PRO A 357 -0.52 -20.12 -1.79
CA PRO A 357 0.38 -20.01 -2.93
C PRO A 357 1.72 -19.33 -2.58
N GLY A 358 2.74 -19.64 -3.37
CA GLY A 358 3.93 -18.83 -3.55
C GLY A 358 4.77 -18.64 -2.28
N MET A 359 5.23 -17.41 -2.08
CA MET A 359 6.13 -17.06 -0.97
C MET A 359 5.43 -17.12 0.40
N TYR A 360 4.12 -16.97 0.48
CA TYR A 360 3.40 -17.18 1.76
C TYR A 360 3.58 -18.62 2.26
N GLN A 361 3.39 -19.61 1.39
CA GLN A 361 3.62 -21.02 1.71
C GLN A 361 5.01 -21.25 2.30
N ARG A 362 6.04 -20.61 1.70
CA ARG A 362 7.45 -20.79 2.09
C ARG A 362 7.82 -20.08 3.38
N LEU A 363 7.16 -18.98 3.71
CA LEU A 363 7.55 -18.09 4.80
C LEU A 363 6.58 -18.09 5.98
N HIS A 364 5.37 -18.66 5.88
CA HIS A 364 4.34 -18.56 6.91
C HIS A 364 4.81 -19.06 8.30
N LEU A 365 5.53 -20.19 8.36
CA LEU A 365 6.06 -20.70 9.64
C LEU A 365 7.03 -19.71 10.30
N ARG A 366 7.79 -18.95 9.50
CA ARG A 366 8.73 -17.94 10.00
C ARG A 366 8.04 -16.68 10.51
N ILE A 367 6.81 -16.41 10.11
CA ILE A 367 6.04 -15.24 10.57
C ILE A 367 5.05 -15.58 11.70
N ALA A 368 4.62 -16.85 11.80
CA ALA A 368 3.69 -17.31 12.82
C ALA A 368 4.27 -17.18 14.23
N ASP A 369 5.52 -17.62 14.45
CA ASP A 369 6.14 -17.71 15.77
C ASP A 369 7.09 -16.54 16.10
N THR A 370 6.89 -15.36 15.51
CA THR A 370 7.84 -14.25 15.64
C THR A 370 7.24 -12.95 16.17
N PHE A 371 8.12 -12.06 16.63
CA PHE A 371 7.77 -10.74 17.17
C PHE A 371 7.04 -9.86 16.13
N GLU A 372 6.24 -8.90 16.60
CA GLU A 372 5.44 -8.02 15.73
C GLU A 372 6.29 -7.26 14.70
N SER A 373 7.51 -6.85 15.06
CA SER A 373 8.45 -6.18 14.12
C SER A 373 8.79 -7.05 12.91
N HIS A 374 8.93 -8.37 13.10
CA HIS A 374 9.22 -9.29 12.01
C HIS A 374 8.02 -9.45 11.06
N ARG A 375 6.79 -9.44 11.61
CA ARG A 375 5.55 -9.43 10.81
C ARG A 375 5.41 -8.12 10.04
N GLU A 376 5.74 -6.98 10.63
CA GLU A 376 5.74 -5.70 9.92
C GLU A 376 6.78 -5.65 8.80
N ILE A 377 7.98 -6.23 9.00
CA ILE A 377 8.96 -6.40 7.92
C ILE A 377 8.37 -7.26 6.80
N TYR A 378 7.78 -8.42 7.13
CA TYR A 378 7.14 -9.28 6.14
C TYR A 378 6.09 -8.53 5.31
N ARG A 379 5.23 -7.77 5.99
CA ARG A 379 4.16 -6.98 5.38
C ARG A 379 4.71 -5.82 4.56
N GLN A 380 5.68 -5.05 5.04
CA GLN A 380 6.33 -4.02 4.22
C GLN A 380 7.10 -4.62 3.05
N ARG A 381 7.45 -5.90 3.10
CA ARG A 381 8.08 -6.58 1.97
C ARG A 381 7.09 -7.15 0.98
N ALA A 382 5.78 -7.15 1.22
CA ALA A 382 4.77 -7.64 0.27
C ALA A 382 4.93 -9.11 -0.13
N TRP A 383 5.64 -9.92 0.66
CA TRP A 383 5.99 -11.30 0.33
C TRP A 383 4.78 -12.17 -0.02
N VAL A 384 3.64 -11.97 0.66
CA VAL A 384 2.40 -12.75 0.44
C VAL A 384 1.88 -12.72 -1.00
N PHE A 385 2.24 -11.70 -1.78
CA PHE A 385 1.68 -11.53 -3.13
C PHE A 385 2.43 -12.30 -4.20
N PHE A 386 3.71 -12.62 -3.98
CA PHE A 386 4.60 -13.15 -5.01
C PHE A 386 4.67 -14.67 -5.03
N ASP A 387 4.83 -15.22 -6.24
CA ASP A 387 5.04 -16.66 -6.43
C ASP A 387 6.47 -17.08 -6.05
N ASP A 388 7.43 -16.17 -6.20
CA ASP A 388 8.85 -16.37 -5.94
C ASP A 388 9.54 -15.06 -5.50
N SER A 389 10.87 -15.08 -5.33
CA SER A 389 11.66 -13.92 -4.88
C SER A 389 12.30 -13.11 -6.00
N ARG A 390 11.86 -13.23 -7.26
CA ARG A 390 12.56 -12.67 -8.44
C ARG A 390 12.68 -11.14 -8.46
N PHE A 391 11.82 -10.45 -7.72
CA PHE A 391 11.85 -8.99 -7.64
C PHE A 391 12.73 -8.45 -6.52
N TYR A 392 13.27 -9.32 -5.66
CA TYR A 392 14.15 -8.89 -4.58
C TYR A 392 15.62 -9.01 -5.00
N PRO A 393 16.44 -8.02 -4.64
CA PRO A 393 17.88 -8.06 -4.86
C PRO A 393 18.51 -9.36 -4.34
N SER A 394 19.41 -9.96 -5.14
CA SER A 394 20.14 -11.17 -4.75
C SER A 394 21.20 -10.90 -3.67
N SER A 395 21.68 -9.66 -3.58
CA SER A 395 22.55 -9.16 -2.51
C SER A 395 21.71 -8.56 -1.39
N GLY A 396 22.07 -8.82 -0.12
CA GLY A 396 21.38 -8.22 1.03
C GLY A 396 20.18 -9.02 1.55
N VAL A 397 20.14 -10.35 1.38
CA VAL A 397 19.06 -11.25 1.85
C VAL A 397 18.60 -10.96 3.29
N LYS A 398 19.55 -10.63 4.20
CA LYS A 398 19.25 -10.23 5.58
C LYS A 398 18.37 -8.98 5.70
N GLN A 399 18.50 -8.03 4.78
CA GLN A 399 17.67 -6.82 4.77
C GLN A 399 16.27 -7.10 4.24
N HIS A 400 16.09 -8.15 3.43
CA HIS A 400 14.82 -8.47 2.76
C HIS A 400 13.89 -9.37 3.59
N PHE A 401 14.46 -10.31 4.34
CA PHE A 401 13.70 -11.11 5.29
C PHE A 401 14.64 -11.67 6.38
N PRO A 402 14.98 -10.87 7.40
CA PRO A 402 15.90 -11.27 8.47
C PRO A 402 15.33 -12.44 9.26
N THR A 403 16.18 -13.31 9.80
CA THR A 403 15.72 -14.31 10.78
C THR A 403 15.43 -13.65 12.14
N ALA A 404 14.76 -14.36 13.05
CA ALA A 404 14.61 -13.89 14.43
C ALA A 404 15.98 -13.63 15.08
N ASP A 405 16.93 -14.54 14.89
CA ASP A 405 18.31 -14.39 15.36
C ASP A 405 19.01 -13.16 14.76
N ASP A 406 18.77 -12.85 13.48
CA ASP A 406 19.33 -11.63 12.85
C ASP A 406 18.79 -10.37 13.53
N LEU A 407 17.50 -10.33 13.84
CA LEU A 407 16.87 -9.18 14.52
C LEU A 407 17.36 -9.02 15.96
N GLU A 408 17.46 -10.13 16.71
CA GLU A 408 17.97 -10.14 18.08
C GLU A 408 19.43 -9.72 18.14
N LYS A 409 20.24 -10.23 17.20
CA LYS A 409 21.65 -9.86 17.08
C LYS A 409 21.81 -8.38 16.78
N GLU A 410 21.06 -7.83 15.82
CA GLU A 410 21.15 -6.40 15.50
C GLU A 410 20.73 -5.54 16.70
N GLN A 411 19.66 -5.94 17.40
CA GLN A 411 19.22 -5.25 18.62
C GLN A 411 20.32 -5.23 19.69
N PHE A 412 21.01 -6.35 19.88
CA PHE A 412 22.11 -6.47 20.83
C PHE A 412 23.34 -5.65 20.41
N ASP A 413 23.74 -5.76 19.14
CA ASP A 413 24.90 -5.04 18.59
C ASP A 413 24.72 -3.52 18.67
N VAL A 414 23.51 -3.01 18.40
CA VAL A 414 23.20 -1.59 18.53
C VAL A 414 23.25 -1.16 20.00
N ALA A 415 22.72 -1.99 20.92
CA ALA A 415 22.77 -1.70 22.35
C ALA A 415 24.22 -1.62 22.89
N LEU A 416 25.14 -2.41 22.32
CA LEU A 416 26.53 -2.42 22.73
C LEU A 416 27.34 -1.23 22.19
N ARG A 417 27.01 -0.74 20.99
CA ARG A 417 27.79 0.29 20.28
C ARG A 417 27.38 1.73 20.57
N ASN A 418 26.23 1.94 21.20
CA ASN A 418 25.67 3.28 21.36
C ASN A 418 25.33 3.54 22.83
N GLU A 419 26.21 4.25 23.55
CA GLU A 419 26.02 4.54 24.99
C GLU A 419 24.69 5.29 25.28
N GLU A 420 24.21 6.08 24.31
CA GLU A 420 22.92 6.79 24.41
C GLU A 420 21.71 5.86 24.33
N TRP A 421 21.88 4.65 23.77
CA TRP A 421 20.84 3.60 23.73
C TRP A 421 20.38 3.19 25.13
N VAL A 422 21.30 3.21 26.10
CA VAL A 422 21.05 2.78 27.48
C VAL A 422 20.29 3.84 28.27
N LEU A 423 20.44 5.12 27.93
CA LEU A 423 19.85 6.24 28.69
C LEU A 423 18.53 6.74 28.10
N ASN A 424 18.41 6.85 26.76
CA ASN A 424 17.17 7.29 26.12
C ASN A 424 17.06 6.83 24.65
N LEU A 425 16.60 5.59 24.47
CA LEU A 425 16.41 4.93 23.17
C LEU A 425 15.53 5.72 22.19
N ALA A 426 14.43 6.30 22.66
CA ALA A 426 13.47 7.00 21.80
C ALA A 426 14.11 8.25 21.18
N ASP A 427 14.84 9.03 21.98
CA ASP A 427 15.48 10.26 21.53
C ASP A 427 16.71 9.99 20.65
N ALA A 428 17.47 8.94 20.93
CA ALA A 428 18.56 8.50 20.04
C ALA A 428 18.01 8.11 18.66
N ARG A 429 16.94 7.32 18.62
CA ARG A 429 16.29 6.93 17.35
C ARG A 429 15.69 8.13 16.60
N ALA A 430 15.04 9.06 17.31
CA ALA A 430 14.50 10.28 16.70
C ALA A 430 15.60 11.14 16.06
N ARG A 431 16.74 11.32 16.75
CA ARG A 431 17.90 12.04 16.19
C ARG A 431 18.46 11.37 14.93
N HIS A 432 18.59 10.04 14.93
CA HIS A 432 19.05 9.31 13.73
C HIS A 432 18.09 9.39 12.54
N ARG A 433 16.82 9.77 12.76
CA ARG A 433 15.85 10.08 11.70
C ARG A 433 15.81 11.56 11.30
N SER A 434 16.55 12.44 11.98
CA SER A 434 16.55 13.90 11.73
C SER A 434 17.68 14.32 10.80
N GLN A 435 17.36 15.12 9.78
CA GLN A 435 18.34 15.67 8.84
C GLN A 435 19.31 16.62 9.55
N GLU A 436 18.82 17.50 10.42
CA GLU A 436 19.64 18.43 11.21
C GLU A 436 20.75 17.71 12.00
N TRP A 437 20.45 16.53 12.57
CA TRP A 437 21.43 15.75 13.32
C TRP A 437 22.55 15.18 12.43
N HIS A 438 22.21 14.68 11.23
CA HIS A 438 23.19 14.18 10.28
C HIS A 438 24.05 15.31 9.69
N ASP A 439 23.46 16.48 9.47
CA ASP A 439 24.18 17.66 9.00
C ASP A 439 25.20 18.14 10.05
N GLY A 440 24.79 18.22 11.33
CA GLY A 440 25.69 18.60 12.43
C GLY A 440 26.85 17.62 12.64
N LYS A 441 26.64 16.31 12.42
CA LYS A 441 27.73 15.31 12.46
C LYS A 441 28.74 15.50 11.34
N ARG A 442 28.28 15.84 10.13
CA ARG A 442 29.18 16.11 9.00
C ARG A 442 30.07 17.31 9.31
N GLU A 443 29.51 18.40 9.85
CA GLU A 443 30.29 19.58 10.23
C GLU A 443 31.35 19.29 11.30
N ALA A 444 31.03 18.46 12.30
CA ALA A 444 31.99 18.05 13.34
C ALA A 444 33.16 17.21 12.79
N ILE A 445 32.93 16.36 11.80
CA ILE A 445 33.99 15.55 11.17
C ILE A 445 34.92 16.43 10.31
N TRP A 446 34.36 17.38 9.56
CA TRP A 446 35.15 18.31 8.74
C TRP A 446 36.02 19.22 9.61
N THR A 447 35.47 19.78 10.69
CA THR A 447 36.23 20.62 11.64
C THR A 447 37.32 19.86 12.41
N SER A 448 37.21 18.54 12.53
CA SER A 448 38.23 17.69 13.19
C SER A 448 39.31 17.18 12.23
N SER A 449 39.14 17.36 10.92
CA SER A 449 40.07 16.89 9.89
C SER A 449 41.08 17.97 9.44
N ASP A 450 40.86 19.22 9.85
CA ASP A 450 41.74 20.38 9.59
C ASP A 450 42.65 20.71 10.81
N GLY A 451 42.78 19.79 11.77
CA GLY A 451 43.55 19.94 13.02
C GLY A 451 44.91 19.26 13.02
#